data_AF-A5JV98-F1
#
_entry.id   AF-A5JV98-F1
#
_cell.length_a   1.000
_cell.length_b   1.000
_cell.length_c   1.000
_cell.angle_alpha   90.00
_cell.angle_beta   90.00
_cell.angle_gamma   90.00
#
_symmetry.space_group_name_H-M   'P 1'
#
loop_
_entity.id
_entity.type
_entity.pdbx_description
1 polymer ?
#
loop_
_entity_poly.entity_id
_entity_poly.type
_entity_poly.pdbx_seq_one_letter_code
_entity_poly.pdbx_strand_id
1 'polypeptide(L)'
;KFGGDCEIDMYMRKRCQACRLRKCHLKGMKAECVEPPNVAVEKAEKKRKMEEDIAAKNCAKRLHLNLPKLEARPLNSSETDLIHALMLSQGEFEHPSVTETNHIDILVGLEHSQEDKALVQMTQNTLVTVKLIIEFTKRLPGFQNLCQTDQLVLLKAASSETMMI
;
A
#
# COMPACT_ATOMS: atom_id res chain seq x y z
N LYS A 1 -32.15 25.53 8.66
CA LYS A 1 -31.28 24.76 9.58
C LYS A 1 -32.10 24.52 10.86
N PHE A 2 -32.41 23.27 11.20
CA PHE A 2 -33.23 22.95 12.39
C PHE A 2 -32.41 23.27 13.65
N GLY A 3 -33.01 23.98 14.61
CA GLY A 3 -32.35 24.63 15.76
C GLY A 3 -31.75 23.71 16.82
N GLY A 4 -31.16 22.58 16.44
CA GLY A 4 -30.43 21.71 17.36
C GLY A 4 -31.29 20.81 18.24
N ASP A 5 -32.60 21.03 18.35
CA ASP A 5 -33.47 20.35 19.32
C ASP A 5 -34.58 19.53 18.66
N CYS A 6 -34.23 18.73 17.64
CA CYS A 6 -35.21 17.86 17.01
C CYS A 6 -35.70 16.77 18.00
N GLU A 7 -37.00 16.62 18.12
CA GLU A 7 -37.57 15.47 18.81
C GLU A 7 -37.26 14.18 18.04
N ILE A 8 -36.68 13.19 18.73
CA ILE A 8 -36.28 11.90 18.15
C ILE A 8 -37.30 10.82 18.54
N ASP A 9 -38.26 10.59 17.66
CA ASP A 9 -39.26 9.51 17.74
C ASP A 9 -38.99 8.41 16.67
N MET A 10 -39.94 7.49 16.49
CA MET A 10 -39.81 6.39 15.53
C MET A 10 -39.70 6.83 14.06
N TYR A 11 -40.29 7.98 13.70
CA TYR A 11 -40.33 8.55 12.35
C TYR A 11 -39.18 9.55 12.14
N MET A 12 -38.92 10.42 13.10
CA MET A 12 -37.93 11.50 13.06
C MET A 12 -36.50 11.02 13.28
N ARG A 13 -36.28 9.82 13.84
CA ARG A 13 -34.93 9.25 14.05
C ARG A 13 -34.08 9.09 12.78
N LYS A 14 -34.69 9.08 11.58
CA LYS A 14 -33.96 9.02 10.31
C LYS A 14 -33.66 10.41 9.72
N ARG A 15 -34.33 11.46 10.21
CA ARG A 15 -34.29 12.81 9.62
C ARG A 15 -33.11 13.64 10.10
N CYS A 16 -32.69 13.46 11.36
CA CYS A 16 -31.57 14.21 11.94
C CYS A 16 -30.59 13.29 12.67
N GLN A 17 -29.45 13.00 12.03
CA GLN A 17 -28.39 12.18 12.61
C GLN A 17 -27.78 12.82 13.86
N ALA A 18 -27.59 14.15 13.86
CA ALA A 18 -26.97 14.87 14.97
C ALA A 18 -27.80 14.80 16.27
N CYS A 19 -29.10 15.10 16.21
CA CYS A 19 -29.97 15.04 17.39
C CYS A 19 -30.16 13.58 17.87
N ARG A 20 -30.18 12.61 16.95
CA ARG A 20 -30.21 11.18 17.30
C ARG A 20 -28.96 10.76 18.06
N LEU A 21 -27.77 11.10 17.55
CA LEU A 21 -26.50 10.76 18.21
C LEU A 21 -26.41 11.42 19.60
N ARG A 22 -26.81 12.69 19.72
CA ARG A 22 -26.85 13.38 21.00
C ARG A 22 -27.77 12.68 22.01
N LYS A 23 -28.96 12.24 21.58
CA LYS A 23 -29.88 11.46 22.42
C LYS A 23 -29.28 10.11 22.83
N CYS A 24 -28.54 9.43 21.94
CA CYS A 24 -27.82 8.20 22.27
C CYS A 24 -26.82 8.43 23.43
N HIS A 25 -26.00 9.47 23.34
CA HIS A 25 -25.05 9.82 24.41
C HIS A 25 -25.77 10.23 25.70
N LEU A 26 -26.85 11.01 25.61
CA LEU A 26 -27.66 11.41 26.78
C LEU A 26 -28.30 10.20 27.50
N LYS A 27 -28.57 9.12 26.76
CA LYS A 27 -29.05 7.84 27.30
C LYS A 27 -27.91 6.93 27.79
N GLY A 28 -26.67 7.41 27.79
CA GLY A 28 -25.51 6.71 28.34
C GLY A 28 -24.79 5.78 27.37
N MET A 29 -25.07 5.87 26.05
CA MET A 29 -24.29 5.12 25.06
C MET A 29 -22.88 5.69 24.95
N LYS A 30 -21.90 4.81 25.12
CA LYS A 30 -20.48 5.11 25.21
C LYS A 30 -19.76 4.62 23.97
N ALA A 31 -19.03 5.52 23.30
CA ALA A 31 -18.30 5.18 22.06
C ALA A 31 -17.18 4.18 22.32
N GLU A 32 -16.58 4.22 23.51
CA GLU A 32 -15.56 3.28 23.97
C GLU A 32 -16.07 1.83 24.14
N CYS A 33 -17.38 1.64 24.21
CA CYS A 33 -18.01 0.31 24.30
C CYS A 33 -18.45 -0.24 22.93
N VAL A 34 -18.26 0.52 21.84
CA VAL A 34 -18.55 0.07 20.48
C VAL A 34 -17.32 -0.63 19.95
N GLU A 35 -17.46 -1.91 19.59
CA GLU A 35 -16.36 -2.65 18.96
C GLU A 35 -15.94 -1.93 17.67
N PRO A 36 -14.66 -1.56 17.53
CA PRO A 36 -14.22 -0.86 16.34
C PRO A 36 -14.31 -1.79 15.11
N PRO A 37 -14.53 -1.24 13.90
CA PRO A 37 -14.89 -2.03 12.72
C PRO A 37 -13.85 -3.11 12.37
N ASN A 38 -12.57 -2.80 12.55
CA ASN A 38 -11.47 -3.73 12.36
C ASN A 38 -11.56 -4.95 13.29
N VAL A 39 -11.87 -4.74 14.58
CA VAL A 39 -12.01 -5.84 15.55
C VAL A 39 -13.23 -6.70 15.24
N ALA A 40 -14.35 -6.10 14.80
CA ALA A 40 -15.54 -6.83 14.40
C ALA A 40 -15.28 -7.68 13.14
N VAL A 41 -14.56 -7.12 12.15
CA VAL A 41 -14.15 -7.84 10.93
C VAL A 41 -13.19 -8.97 11.28
N GLU A 42 -12.15 -8.72 12.09
CA GLU A 42 -11.21 -9.76 12.52
C GLU A 42 -11.90 -10.88 13.31
N LYS A 43 -12.85 -10.56 14.20
CA LYS A 43 -13.64 -11.58 14.91
C LYS A 43 -14.53 -12.37 13.96
N ALA A 44 -15.15 -11.73 12.98
CA ALA A 44 -15.97 -12.40 11.97
C ALA A 44 -15.11 -13.30 11.07
N GLU A 45 -13.93 -12.85 10.65
CA GLU A 45 -12.97 -13.64 9.87
C GLU A 45 -12.38 -14.79 10.69
N LYS A 46 -12.01 -14.56 11.95
CA LYS A 46 -11.54 -15.64 12.85
C LYS A 46 -12.64 -16.66 13.12
N LYS A 47 -13.90 -16.22 13.29
CA LYS A 47 -15.06 -17.11 13.43
C LYS A 47 -15.29 -17.92 12.15
N ARG A 48 -15.24 -17.28 10.98
CA ARG A 48 -15.32 -17.96 9.67
C ARG A 48 -14.19 -18.97 9.49
N LYS A 49 -12.93 -18.59 9.75
CA LYS A 49 -11.78 -19.49 9.69
C LYS A 49 -11.90 -20.65 10.69
N MET A 50 -12.41 -20.40 11.89
CA MET A 50 -12.64 -21.45 12.89
C MET A 50 -13.75 -22.41 12.46
N GLU A 51 -14.84 -21.90 11.88
CA GLU A 51 -15.93 -22.71 11.32
C GLU A 51 -15.46 -23.51 10.10
N GLU A 52 -14.64 -22.91 9.23
CA GLU A 52 -13.99 -23.54 8.09
C GLU A 52 -12.98 -24.62 8.53
N ASP A 53 -12.16 -24.36 9.56
CA ASP A 53 -11.23 -25.34 10.13
C ASP A 53 -11.95 -26.49 10.83
N ILE A 54 -13.07 -26.23 11.52
CA ILE A 54 -13.90 -27.27 12.13
C ILE A 54 -14.55 -28.12 11.03
N ALA A 55 -15.05 -27.49 9.96
CA ALA A 55 -15.58 -28.20 8.79
C ALA A 55 -14.49 -29.02 8.07
N ALA A 56 -13.29 -28.45 7.90
CA ALA A 56 -12.14 -29.10 7.29
C ALA A 56 -11.63 -30.26 8.14
N LYS A 57 -11.58 -30.13 9.47
CA LYS A 57 -11.20 -31.22 10.40
C LYS A 57 -12.24 -32.33 10.45
N ASN A 58 -13.53 -32.00 10.36
CA ASN A 58 -14.59 -33.00 10.23
C ASN A 58 -14.55 -33.72 8.86
N CYS A 59 -14.09 -33.05 7.80
CA CYS A 59 -13.82 -33.65 6.50
C CYS A 59 -12.51 -34.47 6.51
N ALA A 60 -11.45 -34.00 7.16
CA ALA A 60 -10.14 -34.64 7.27
C ALA A 60 -10.13 -35.85 8.22
N LYS A 61 -11.01 -35.91 9.23
CA LYS A 61 -11.27 -37.16 9.96
C LYS A 61 -11.87 -38.25 9.08
N ARG A 62 -12.43 -37.91 7.91
CA ARG A 62 -12.81 -38.85 6.83
C ARG A 62 -11.74 -38.98 5.73
N LEU A 63 -10.83 -38.03 5.58
CA LEU A 63 -9.69 -38.08 4.66
C LEU A 63 -8.37 -37.74 5.39
N HIS A 64 -7.63 -38.76 5.83
CA HIS A 64 -6.20 -38.63 6.10
C HIS A 64 -5.50 -38.01 4.87
N LEU A 65 -5.19 -36.71 4.88
CA LEU A 65 -4.32 -36.11 3.87
C LEU A 65 -2.97 -35.76 4.48
N ASN A 66 -1.96 -36.48 4.01
CA ASN A 66 -0.57 -36.08 4.04
C ASN A 66 -0.45 -34.64 3.53
N LEU A 67 0.19 -33.76 4.30
CA LEU A 67 0.58 -32.44 3.82
C LEU A 67 1.54 -32.65 2.63
N PRO A 68 1.29 -32.07 1.44
CA PRO A 68 2.23 -32.21 0.36
C PRO A 68 3.50 -31.47 0.75
N LYS A 69 4.62 -32.20 0.75
CA LYS A 69 5.95 -31.62 0.69
C LYS A 69 5.93 -30.61 -0.46
N LEU A 70 6.30 -29.36 -0.20
CA LEU A 70 6.36 -28.32 -1.24
C LEU A 70 7.48 -28.72 -2.20
N GLU A 71 7.15 -29.51 -3.22
CA GLU A 71 8.09 -29.83 -4.27
C GLU A 71 8.29 -28.57 -5.11
N ALA A 72 9.52 -28.10 -5.17
CA ALA A 72 9.91 -26.99 -6.03
C ALA A 72 9.66 -27.41 -7.49
N ARG A 73 8.49 -27.07 -8.01
CA ARG A 73 8.21 -27.24 -9.43
C ARG A 73 9.10 -26.27 -10.21
N PRO A 74 9.74 -26.68 -11.31
CA PRO A 74 10.45 -25.75 -12.18
C PRO A 74 9.50 -24.65 -12.67
N LEU A 75 10.01 -23.42 -12.68
CA LEU A 75 9.31 -22.24 -13.19
C LEU A 75 8.79 -22.53 -14.59
N ASN A 76 7.58 -22.09 -14.89
CA ASN A 76 7.06 -22.17 -16.25
C ASN A 76 7.71 -21.09 -17.14
N SER A 77 7.52 -21.20 -18.47
CA SER A 77 8.12 -20.25 -19.43
C SER A 77 7.74 -18.82 -19.11
N SER A 78 6.46 -18.53 -18.86
CA SER A 78 5.99 -17.16 -18.60
C SER A 78 6.55 -16.56 -17.31
N GLU A 79 6.76 -17.37 -16.27
CA GLU A 79 7.42 -16.93 -15.04
C GLU A 79 8.89 -16.60 -15.27
N THR A 80 9.57 -17.42 -16.08
CA THR A 80 10.97 -17.21 -16.45
C THR A 80 11.12 -15.94 -17.29
N ASP A 81 10.26 -15.77 -18.31
CA ASP A 81 10.25 -14.60 -19.17
C ASP A 81 10.00 -13.32 -18.36
N LEU A 82 9.11 -13.38 -17.38
CA LEU A 82 8.85 -12.25 -16.47
C LEU A 82 10.08 -11.89 -15.64
N ILE A 83 10.73 -12.89 -15.03
CA ILE A 83 11.97 -12.66 -14.26
C ILE A 83 13.04 -12.01 -15.13
N HIS A 84 13.25 -12.53 -16.34
CA HIS A 84 14.22 -11.98 -17.28
C HIS A 84 13.87 -10.53 -17.67
N ALA A 85 12.59 -10.23 -17.93
CA ALA A 85 12.16 -8.86 -18.24
C ALA A 85 12.39 -7.89 -17.06
N LEU A 86 12.17 -8.35 -15.82
CA LEU A 86 12.44 -7.56 -14.62
C LEU A 86 13.94 -7.31 -14.42
N MET A 87 14.77 -8.33 -14.62
CA MET A 87 16.23 -8.19 -14.53
C MET A 87 16.78 -7.21 -15.58
N LEU A 88 16.29 -7.29 -16.83
CA LEU A 88 16.64 -6.34 -17.88
C LEU A 88 16.22 -4.91 -17.51
N SER A 89 14.98 -4.75 -17.05
CA SER A 89 14.47 -3.44 -16.61
C SER A 89 15.27 -2.90 -15.43
N GLN A 90 15.67 -3.74 -14.47
CA GLN A 90 16.50 -3.31 -13.36
C GLN A 90 17.83 -2.75 -13.86
N GLY A 91 18.52 -3.45 -14.76
CA GLY A 91 19.79 -2.97 -15.31
C GLY A 91 19.67 -1.64 -16.07
N GLU A 92 18.52 -1.35 -16.69
CA GLU A 92 18.26 -0.08 -17.38
C GLU A 92 18.03 1.10 -16.43
N PHE A 93 17.47 0.87 -15.23
CA PHE A 93 17.02 1.93 -14.32
C PHE A 93 17.73 1.95 -12.96
N GLU A 94 18.71 1.09 -12.74
CA GLU A 94 19.49 1.04 -11.49
C GLU A 94 20.43 2.25 -11.36
N HIS A 95 20.99 2.72 -12.47
CA HIS A 95 21.97 3.79 -12.48
C HIS A 95 21.56 4.92 -13.45
N PRO A 96 21.84 6.19 -13.11
CA PRO A 96 21.71 7.31 -14.04
C PRO A 96 22.46 7.05 -15.35
N SER A 97 21.91 7.57 -16.45
CA SER A 97 22.64 7.56 -17.71
C SER A 97 23.88 8.47 -17.64
N VAL A 98 24.89 8.17 -18.47
CA VAL A 98 26.11 8.99 -18.56
C VAL A 98 25.79 10.47 -18.86
N THR A 99 24.75 10.73 -19.65
CA THR A 99 24.30 12.08 -19.96
C THR A 99 23.75 12.79 -18.72
N GLU A 100 22.97 12.09 -17.88
CA GLU A 100 22.48 12.65 -16.62
C GLU A 100 23.62 12.90 -15.65
N THR A 101 24.57 11.96 -15.50
CA THR A 101 25.76 12.15 -14.65
C THR A 101 26.56 13.38 -15.08
N ASN A 102 26.85 13.51 -16.38
CA ASN A 102 27.57 14.67 -16.90
C ASN A 102 26.82 15.98 -16.66
N HIS A 103 25.49 15.97 -16.77
CA HIS A 103 24.68 17.15 -16.49
C HIS A 103 24.76 17.54 -15.01
N ILE A 104 24.74 16.57 -14.09
CA ILE A 104 24.93 16.82 -12.66
C ILE A 104 26.31 17.40 -12.39
N ASP A 105 27.36 16.85 -12.98
CA ASP A 105 28.74 17.34 -12.82
C ASP A 105 28.90 18.79 -13.29
N ILE A 106 28.25 19.15 -14.41
CA ILE A 106 28.22 20.54 -14.89
C ILE A 106 27.53 21.45 -13.87
N LEU A 107 26.34 21.08 -13.39
CA LEU A 107 25.60 21.89 -12.40
C LEU A 107 26.39 22.08 -11.11
N VAL A 108 27.00 21.00 -10.60
CA VAL A 108 27.86 21.06 -9.41
C VAL A 108 29.09 21.93 -9.66
N GLY A 109 29.65 21.89 -10.86
CA GLY A 109 30.79 22.71 -11.27
C GLY A 109 30.53 24.23 -11.27
N LEU A 110 29.27 24.66 -11.34
CA LEU A 110 28.88 26.08 -11.32
C LEU A 110 28.86 26.68 -9.91
N GLU A 111 28.81 25.83 -8.88
CA GLU A 111 28.72 26.28 -7.50
C GLU A 111 30.07 26.73 -6.93
N HIS A 112 30.03 27.73 -6.06
CA HIS A 112 31.25 28.40 -5.56
C HIS A 112 31.71 27.84 -4.20
N SER A 113 30.77 27.47 -3.32
CA SER A 113 31.07 26.89 -2.02
C SER A 113 30.98 25.35 -2.05
N GLN A 114 31.72 24.69 -1.16
CA GLN A 114 31.66 23.23 -1.04
C GLN A 114 30.30 22.74 -0.51
N GLU A 115 29.64 23.54 0.32
CA GLU A 115 28.32 23.24 0.87
C GLU A 115 27.25 23.30 -0.22
N ASP A 116 27.30 24.33 -1.09
CA ASP A 116 26.38 24.45 -2.23
C ASP A 116 26.60 23.34 -3.23
N LYS A 117 27.85 22.97 -3.52
CA LYS A 117 28.19 21.80 -4.36
C LYS A 117 27.56 20.53 -3.83
N ALA A 118 27.69 20.25 -2.54
CA ALA A 118 27.12 19.07 -1.91
C ALA A 118 25.58 19.10 -1.98
N LEU A 119 24.96 20.24 -1.70
CA LEU A 119 23.51 20.42 -1.76
C LEU A 119 22.97 20.18 -3.17
N VAL A 120 23.60 20.78 -4.18
CA VAL A 120 23.22 20.62 -5.59
C VAL A 120 23.40 19.18 -6.03
N GLN A 121 24.54 18.57 -5.71
CA GLN A 121 24.80 17.16 -6.03
C GLN A 121 23.74 16.24 -5.41
N MET A 122 23.44 16.41 -4.12
CA MET A 122 22.40 15.63 -3.44
C MET A 122 21.02 15.83 -4.08
N THR A 123 20.64 17.08 -4.34
CA THR A 123 19.32 17.41 -4.89
C THR A 123 19.15 16.87 -6.32
N GLN A 124 20.18 17.00 -7.16
CA GLN A 124 20.14 16.50 -8.53
C GLN A 124 20.17 14.98 -8.59
N ASN A 125 21.00 14.32 -7.77
CA ASN A 125 20.99 12.86 -7.65
C ASN A 125 19.61 12.36 -7.20
N THR A 126 19.03 12.99 -6.17
CA THR A 126 17.68 12.69 -5.68
C THR A 126 16.65 12.80 -6.80
N LEU A 127 16.72 13.87 -7.61
CA LEU A 127 15.79 14.10 -8.72
C LEU A 127 15.90 13.01 -9.78
N VAL A 128 17.12 12.64 -10.19
CA VAL A 128 17.33 11.60 -11.20
C VAL A 128 16.91 10.23 -10.66
N THR A 129 17.29 9.88 -9.43
CA THR A 129 16.86 8.63 -8.79
C THR A 129 15.34 8.51 -8.71
N VAL A 130 14.63 9.58 -8.34
CA VAL A 130 13.15 9.57 -8.35
C VAL A 130 12.60 9.32 -9.76
N LYS A 131 13.19 9.92 -10.80
CA LYS A 131 12.78 9.65 -12.19
C LYS A 131 13.00 8.20 -12.59
N LEU A 132 14.16 7.63 -12.25
CA LEU A 132 14.47 6.23 -12.53
C LEU A 132 13.49 5.28 -11.83
N ILE A 133 13.17 5.52 -10.55
CA ILE A 133 12.16 4.75 -9.82
C ILE A 133 10.79 4.82 -10.52
N ILE A 134 10.37 6.02 -10.94
CA ILE A 134 9.10 6.19 -11.65
C ILE A 134 9.10 5.40 -12.97
N GLU A 135 10.16 5.48 -13.77
CA GLU A 135 10.23 4.75 -15.03
C GLU A 135 10.31 3.23 -14.82
N PHE A 136 11.05 2.76 -13.81
CA PHE A 136 11.11 1.35 -13.44
C PHE A 136 9.74 0.82 -13.01
N THR A 137 9.02 1.53 -12.14
CA THR A 137 7.68 1.08 -11.68
C THR A 137 6.68 0.95 -12.82
N LYS A 138 6.77 1.79 -13.86
CA LYS A 138 5.93 1.66 -15.06
C LYS A 138 6.19 0.35 -15.82
N ARG A 139 7.38 -0.25 -15.70
CA ARG A 139 7.72 -1.55 -16.31
C ARG A 139 7.27 -2.75 -15.48
N LEU A 140 6.88 -2.54 -14.22
CA LEU A 140 6.40 -3.63 -13.36
C LEU A 140 5.03 -4.16 -13.83
N PRO A 141 4.84 -5.49 -13.87
CA PRO A 141 3.58 -6.09 -14.27
C PRO A 141 2.45 -5.63 -13.35
N GLY A 142 1.36 -5.13 -13.94
CA GLY A 142 0.16 -4.72 -13.21
C GLY A 142 0.23 -3.33 -12.57
N PHE A 143 1.38 -2.65 -12.51
CA PHE A 143 1.49 -1.34 -11.88
C PHE A 143 0.65 -0.27 -12.60
N GLN A 144 0.68 -0.25 -13.94
CA GLN A 144 -0.11 0.68 -14.75
C GLN A 144 -1.64 0.43 -14.66
N ASN A 145 -2.05 -0.76 -14.20
CA ASN A 145 -3.46 -1.10 -14.04
C ASN A 145 -4.04 -0.55 -12.74
N LEU A 146 -3.19 -0.10 -11.80
CA LEU A 146 -3.62 0.57 -10.58
C LEU A 146 -4.17 1.97 -10.88
N CYS A 147 -5.05 2.49 -10.03
CA CYS A 147 -5.51 3.86 -10.19
C CYS A 147 -4.38 4.85 -9.90
N GLN A 148 -4.45 6.07 -10.47
CA GLN A 148 -3.39 7.08 -10.33
C GLN A 148 -3.11 7.43 -8.86
N THR A 149 -4.15 7.42 -8.02
CA THR A 149 -4.01 7.65 -6.58
C THR A 149 -3.13 6.57 -5.94
N ASP A 150 -3.37 5.30 -6.23
CA ASP A 150 -2.60 4.19 -5.66
C ASP A 150 -1.17 4.16 -6.20
N GLN A 151 -0.97 4.43 -7.49
CA GLN A 151 0.38 4.57 -8.07
C GLN A 151 1.20 5.63 -7.33
N LEU A 152 0.61 6.80 -7.04
CA LEU A 152 1.27 7.87 -6.30
C LEU A 152 1.54 7.50 -4.84
N VAL A 153 0.61 6.82 -4.17
CA VAL A 153 0.80 6.37 -2.79
C VAL A 153 1.95 5.37 -2.70
N LEU A 154 1.99 4.38 -3.59
CA LEU A 154 3.07 3.39 -3.64
C LEU A 154 4.43 4.05 -3.91
N LEU A 155 4.50 4.93 -4.91
CA LEU A 155 5.74 5.65 -5.23
C LEU A 155 6.22 6.50 -4.07
N LYS A 156 5.33 7.28 -3.42
CA LYS A 156 5.71 8.12 -2.27
C LYS A 156 6.19 7.28 -1.09
N ALA A 157 5.50 6.18 -0.80
CA ALA A 157 5.85 5.30 0.32
C ALA A 157 7.21 4.60 0.10
N ALA A 158 7.47 4.12 -1.11
CA ALA A 158 8.69 3.37 -1.40
C ALA A 158 9.90 4.26 -1.73
N SER A 159 9.70 5.47 -2.26
CA SER A 159 10.78 6.30 -2.83
C SER A 159 11.94 6.58 -1.88
N SER A 160 11.68 6.80 -0.59
CA SER A 160 12.74 7.04 0.40
C SER A 160 13.53 5.78 0.74
N GLU A 161 12.86 4.62 0.76
CA GLU A 161 13.52 3.32 1.01
C GLU A 161 14.37 2.92 -0.20
N THR A 162 13.82 3.02 -1.41
CA THR A 162 14.53 2.70 -2.66
C THR A 162 15.73 3.60 -2.92
N MET A 163 15.73 4.84 -2.43
CA MET A 163 16.88 5.74 -2.53
C MET A 163 18.02 5.39 -1.54
N MET A 164 17.73 4.61 -0.50
CA MET A 164 18.71 4.21 0.52
C MET A 164 19.34 2.83 0.28
N ILE A 165 18.78 2.03 -0.63
CA ILE A 165 19.24 0.69 -1.00
C ILE A 165 20.29 0.81 -2.11
#